data_AF-A0A7E6EUN7-F1
#
_entry.id   AF-A0A7E6EUN7-F1
#
_cell.length_a   1.000
_cell.length_b   1.000
_cell.length_c   1.000
_cell.angle_alpha   90.00
_cell.angle_beta   90.00
_cell.angle_gamma   90.00
#
_symmetry.space_group_name_H-M   'P 1'
#
loop_
_entity.id
_entity.type
_entity.pdbx_description
1 polymer ?
#
loop_
_entity_poly.entity_id
_entity_poly.type
_entity_poly.pdbx_seq_one_letter_code
_entity_poly.pdbx_strand_id
1 'polypeptide(L)'
;MTRLFPFYLLFLTAVTALEPEEEKECDGCLIEGKCRKYEDTWMEKTEIMCALKTCHRMSDTQWKVYAKSVYCRKNNGNCVKKDKVWSGMEDGVCWVHRCNITGSNRVQITSRSGGKCVE
;
A
#
# COMPACT_ATOMS: atom_id res chain seq x y z
N MET A 1 77.49 0.12 -11.28
CA MET A 1 76.06 0.49 -11.41
C MET A 1 75.23 -0.71 -11.04
N THR A 2 74.67 -0.74 -9.83
CA THR A 2 73.78 -1.79 -9.34
C THR A 2 72.52 -1.09 -8.87
N ARG A 3 71.49 -1.07 -9.72
CA ARG A 3 70.17 -0.54 -9.38
C ARG A 3 69.33 -1.65 -8.76
N LEU A 4 69.06 -1.50 -7.46
CA LEU A 4 68.04 -2.27 -6.74
C LEU A 4 66.67 -1.80 -7.24
N PHE A 5 65.91 -2.71 -7.85
CA PHE A 5 64.50 -2.50 -8.15
C PHE A 5 63.69 -2.68 -6.85
N PRO A 6 62.85 -1.71 -6.45
CA PRO A 6 61.89 -1.96 -5.38
C PRO A 6 60.77 -2.84 -5.92
N PHE A 7 60.51 -3.94 -5.22
CA PHE A 7 59.36 -4.80 -5.38
C PHE A 7 58.08 -3.96 -5.26
N TYR A 8 57.37 -3.78 -6.38
CA TYR A 8 55.99 -3.33 -6.37
C TYR A 8 55.14 -4.43 -5.74
N LEU A 9 54.81 -4.26 -4.46
CA LEU A 9 53.72 -4.96 -3.81
C LEU A 9 52.41 -4.53 -4.49
N LEU A 10 52.01 -5.28 -5.51
CA LEU A 10 50.65 -5.30 -6.02
C LEU A 10 49.75 -5.89 -4.93
N PHE A 11 49.28 -5.05 -4.02
CA PHE A 11 48.08 -5.36 -3.25
C PHE A 11 46.92 -5.43 -4.23
N LEU A 12 46.58 -6.64 -4.66
CA LEU A 12 45.29 -6.96 -5.24
C LEU A 12 44.25 -6.75 -4.13
N THR A 13 43.73 -5.53 -4.01
CA THR A 13 42.47 -5.32 -3.31
C THR A 13 41.41 -6.01 -4.14
N ALA A 14 41.07 -7.24 -3.75
CA ALA A 14 39.87 -7.91 -4.19
C ALA A 14 38.69 -7.02 -3.76
N VAL A 15 38.28 -6.13 -4.66
CA VAL A 15 36.98 -5.49 -4.58
C VAL A 15 36.01 -6.62 -4.88
N THR A 16 35.58 -7.31 -3.83
CA THR A 16 34.35 -8.06 -3.88
C THR A 16 33.27 -7.02 -4.12
N ALA A 17 32.95 -6.78 -5.38
CA ALA A 17 31.64 -6.29 -5.75
C ALA A 17 30.69 -7.33 -5.16
N LEU A 18 30.08 -6.99 -4.02
CA LEU A 18 28.85 -7.61 -3.60
C LEU A 18 27.88 -7.33 -4.74
N GLU A 19 27.74 -8.28 -5.67
CA GLU A 19 26.63 -8.28 -6.61
C GLU A 19 25.38 -8.10 -5.75
N PRO A 20 24.59 -7.03 -5.96
CA PRO A 20 23.35 -6.88 -5.22
C PRO A 20 22.55 -8.15 -5.51
N GLU A 21 22.25 -8.87 -4.42
CA GLU A 21 21.31 -9.98 -4.35
C GLU A 21 20.23 -9.77 -5.42
N GLU A 22 20.19 -10.64 -6.43
CA GLU A 22 19.33 -10.52 -7.62
C GLU A 22 18.00 -9.89 -7.21
N GLU A 23 17.75 -8.64 -7.64
CA GLU A 23 16.45 -8.00 -7.45
C GLU A 23 15.44 -8.97 -8.09
N LYS A 24 14.73 -9.74 -7.25
CA LYS A 24 13.78 -10.75 -7.73
C LYS A 24 12.86 -10.08 -8.74
N GLU A 25 13.02 -10.43 -10.02
CA GLU A 25 12.23 -9.84 -11.09
C GLU A 25 10.75 -10.08 -10.77
N CYS A 26 10.05 -8.98 -10.47
CA CYS A 26 8.63 -9.04 -10.16
C CYS A 26 7.84 -8.94 -11.46
N ASP A 27 7.34 -10.07 -11.94
CA ASP A 27 6.37 -10.13 -13.03
C ASP A 27 4.97 -9.77 -12.52
N GLY A 28 4.78 -8.48 -12.21
CA GLY A 28 3.56 -7.96 -11.62
C GLY A 28 3.71 -6.57 -11.01
N CYS A 29 2.74 -6.18 -10.18
CA CYS A 29 2.78 -4.92 -9.46
C CYS A 29 3.55 -5.08 -8.14
N LEU A 30 4.71 -4.44 -8.02
CA LEU A 30 5.45 -4.37 -6.76
C LEU A 30 4.85 -3.29 -5.86
N ILE A 31 4.20 -3.70 -4.77
CA ILE A 31 3.56 -2.80 -3.79
C ILE A 31 3.95 -3.24 -2.38
N GLU A 32 4.49 -2.31 -1.59
CA GLU A 32 4.92 -2.56 -0.19
C GLU A 32 5.85 -3.78 -0.06
N GLY A 33 6.79 -3.96 -1.00
CA GLY A 33 7.73 -5.08 -1.02
C GLY A 33 7.10 -6.44 -1.38
N LYS A 34 5.83 -6.47 -1.81
CA LYS A 34 5.14 -7.68 -2.27
C LYS A 34 4.90 -7.60 -3.77
N CYS A 35 5.30 -8.65 -4.48
CA CYS A 35 5.00 -8.80 -5.90
C CYS A 35 3.57 -9.34 -6.08
N ARG A 36 2.68 -8.54 -6.66
CA ARG A 36 1.28 -8.88 -6.96
C ARG A 36 1.15 -9.29 -8.41
N LYS A 37 0.76 -10.53 -8.66
CA LYS A 37 0.61 -11.07 -10.02
C LYS A 37 -0.59 -10.44 -10.75
N TYR A 38 -0.66 -10.64 -12.06
CA TYR A 38 -1.81 -10.25 -12.88
C TYR A 38 -3.14 -10.72 -12.27
N GLU A 39 -4.13 -9.83 -12.24
CA GLU A 39 -5.46 -10.04 -11.66
C GLU A 39 -5.50 -10.40 -10.16
N ASP A 40 -4.36 -10.40 -9.46
CA ASP A 40 -4.36 -10.51 -8.00
C ASP A 40 -5.11 -9.32 -7.42
N THR A 41 -6.03 -9.61 -6.49
CA THR A 41 -6.86 -8.62 -5.82
C THR A 41 -6.56 -8.60 -4.33
N TRP A 42 -6.40 -7.39 -3.78
CA TRP A 42 -6.17 -7.23 -2.35
C TRP A 42 -6.91 -6.01 -1.81
N MET A 43 -7.22 -6.06 -0.52
CA MET A 43 -7.84 -4.94 0.18
C MET A 43 -6.75 -4.12 0.85
N GLU A 44 -6.58 -2.87 0.41
CA GLU A 44 -5.76 -1.89 1.10
C GLU A 44 -6.65 -1.08 2.06
N LYS A 45 -6.20 -0.92 3.31
CA LYS A 45 -6.94 -0.18 4.33
C LYS A 45 -6.10 1.00 4.82
N THR A 46 -6.64 2.19 4.69
CA THR A 46 -6.09 3.41 5.32
C THR A 46 -6.95 3.79 6.53
N GLU A 47 -6.78 4.98 7.10
CA GLU A 47 -7.53 5.44 8.26
C GLU A 47 -9.05 5.44 8.03
N ILE A 48 -9.51 6.05 6.93
CA ILE A 48 -10.94 6.25 6.65
C ILE A 48 -11.48 5.42 5.49
N MET A 49 -10.61 4.67 4.79
CA MET A 49 -10.94 4.05 3.51
C MET A 49 -10.47 2.60 3.44
N CYS A 50 -11.26 1.77 2.76
CA CYS A 50 -10.79 0.51 2.22
C CYS A 50 -10.88 0.56 0.69
N ALA A 51 -9.81 0.17 -0.01
CA ALA A 51 -9.76 0.11 -1.46
C ALA A 51 -9.47 -1.32 -1.90
N LEU A 52 -10.39 -1.91 -2.66
CA LEU A 52 -10.13 -3.17 -3.35
C LEU A 52 -9.27 -2.87 -4.58
N LYS A 53 -7.99 -3.22 -4.50
CA LYS A 53 -7.02 -3.00 -5.57
C LYS A 53 -6.84 -4.26 -6.39
N THR A 54 -6.41 -4.08 -7.63
CA THR A 54 -6.08 -5.14 -8.58
C THR A 54 -4.82 -4.75 -9.33
N CYS A 55 -4.00 -5.73 -9.70
CA CYS A 55 -2.91 -5.51 -10.64
C CYS A 55 -3.37 -5.82 -12.07
N HIS A 56 -3.06 -4.94 -13.02
CA HIS A 56 -3.32 -5.14 -14.44
C HIS A 56 -2.03 -4.98 -15.25
N ARG A 57 -1.85 -5.86 -16.22
CA ARG A 57 -0.83 -5.72 -17.25
C ARG A 57 -1.31 -4.73 -18.31
N MET A 58 -0.51 -3.72 -18.59
CA MET A 58 -0.77 -2.72 -19.62
C MET A 58 -0.03 -3.05 -20.93
N SER A 59 1.17 -3.62 -20.80
CA SER A 59 2.00 -4.11 -21.90
C SER A 59 2.95 -5.19 -21.40
N ASP A 60 3.85 -5.68 -22.26
CA ASP A 60 4.81 -6.72 -21.87
C ASP A 60 5.70 -6.32 -20.69
N THR A 61 5.94 -5.02 -20.49
CA THR A 61 6.84 -4.49 -19.46
C THR A 61 6.15 -3.53 -18.47
N GLN A 62 4.88 -3.19 -18.69
CA GLN A 62 4.18 -2.20 -17.87
C GLN A 62 3.02 -2.82 -17.09
N TRP A 63 3.02 -2.54 -15.78
CA TRP A 63 2.02 -2.98 -14.83
C TRP A 63 1.40 -1.77 -14.13
N LYS A 64 0.09 -1.83 -13.89
CA LYS A 64 -0.63 -0.74 -13.23
C LYS A 64 -1.61 -1.28 -12.20
N VAL A 65 -1.62 -0.63 -11.04
CA VAL A 65 -2.59 -0.91 -9.98
C VAL A 65 -3.83 -0.06 -10.17
N TYR A 66 -4.99 -0.70 -10.09
CA TYR A 66 -6.28 -0.04 -10.16
C TYR A 66 -7.09 -0.30 -8.89
N ALA A 67 -7.82 0.70 -8.42
CA ALA A 67 -8.84 0.52 -7.39
C ALA A 67 -10.16 0.12 -8.08
N LYS A 68 -10.56 -1.15 -7.93
CA LYS A 68 -11.84 -1.68 -8.45
C LYS A 68 -13.04 -1.08 -7.72
N SER A 69 -12.92 -0.92 -6.40
CA SER A 69 -13.98 -0.39 -5.56
C SER A 69 -13.42 0.22 -4.30
N VAL A 70 -14.12 1.22 -3.77
CA VAL A 70 -13.70 1.94 -2.58
C VAL A 70 -14.86 1.99 -1.58
N TYR A 71 -14.50 1.94 -0.30
CA TYR A 71 -15.41 1.81 0.83
C TYR A 71 -14.93 2.75 1.95
N CYS A 72 -15.84 3.18 2.82
CA CYS A 72 -15.44 3.81 4.07
C CYS A 72 -14.99 2.75 5.08
N ARG A 73 -14.00 3.07 5.89
CA ARG A 73 -13.55 2.23 7.01
C ARG A 73 -14.20 2.74 8.30
N LYS A 74 -14.82 1.82 9.05
CA LYS A 74 -15.29 2.05 10.42
C LYS A 74 -14.11 1.98 11.40
N ASN A 75 -14.29 2.51 12.60
CA ASN A 75 -13.28 2.45 13.66
C ASN A 75 -12.91 1.02 14.05
N ASN A 76 -13.85 0.08 13.99
CA ASN A 76 -13.59 -1.35 14.21
C ASN A 76 -12.88 -2.05 13.03
N GLY A 77 -12.43 -1.29 12.01
CA GLY A 77 -11.69 -1.82 10.86
C GLY A 77 -12.55 -2.44 9.75
N ASN A 78 -13.87 -2.49 9.92
CA ASN A 78 -14.80 -2.99 8.92
C ASN A 78 -15.06 -1.97 7.81
N CYS A 79 -15.22 -2.46 6.59
CA CYS A 79 -15.43 -1.63 5.41
C CYS A 79 -16.92 -1.56 5.06
N VAL A 80 -17.42 -0.39 4.72
CA VAL A 80 -18.83 -0.18 4.34
C VAL A 80 -18.97 0.58 3.03
N LYS A 81 -20.03 0.24 2.30
CA LYS A 81 -20.38 0.86 1.03
C LYS A 81 -20.83 2.32 1.22
N LYS A 82 -20.86 3.03 0.10
CA LYS A 82 -21.42 4.38 -0.03
C LYS A 82 -22.81 4.48 0.62
N ASP A 83 -23.10 5.63 1.22
CA ASP A 83 -24.35 6.03 1.87
C ASP A 83 -24.73 5.20 3.11
N LYS A 84 -23.90 4.22 3.50
CA LYS A 84 -24.11 3.47 4.74
C LYS A 84 -23.96 4.39 5.94
N VAL A 85 -24.92 4.27 6.85
CA VAL A 85 -24.92 4.94 8.16
C VAL A 85 -24.59 3.91 9.24
N TRP A 86 -23.82 4.33 10.25
CA TRP A 86 -23.57 3.55 11.46
C TRP A 86 -23.41 4.46 12.67
N SER A 87 -23.73 3.93 13.84
CA SER A 87 -23.44 4.58 15.12
C SER A 87 -22.17 4.01 15.74
N GLY A 88 -21.49 4.82 16.52
CA GLY A 88 -20.32 4.42 17.31
C GLY A 88 -20.22 5.28 18.56
N MET A 89 -19.78 4.68 19.66
CA MET A 89 -19.44 5.43 20.86
C MET A 89 -17.97 5.85 20.79
N GLU A 90 -17.72 7.16 20.83
CA GLU A 90 -16.38 7.75 20.76
C GLU A 90 -16.30 8.83 21.84
N ASP A 91 -15.29 8.76 22.71
CA ASP A 91 -15.07 9.69 23.82
C ASP A 91 -16.30 9.88 24.73
N GLY A 92 -17.05 8.81 24.96
CA GLY A 92 -18.26 8.83 25.80
C GLY A 92 -19.48 9.48 25.13
N VAL A 93 -19.36 9.91 23.87
CA VAL A 93 -20.44 10.51 23.10
C VAL A 93 -20.90 9.54 22.02
N CYS A 94 -22.22 9.46 21.80
CA CYS A 94 -22.75 8.73 20.67
C CYS A 94 -22.63 9.56 19.39
N TRP A 95 -21.95 8.98 18.39
CA TRP A 95 -21.80 9.56 17.07
C TRP A 95 -22.55 8.74 16.03
N VAL A 96 -23.16 9.45 15.09
CA VAL A 96 -23.76 8.86 13.90
C VAL A 96 -22.93 9.29 12.70
N HIS A 97 -22.36 8.30 12.02
CA HIS A 97 -21.50 8.49 10.86
C HIS A 97 -22.24 8.12 9.58
N ARG A 98 -21.94 8.81 8.50
CA ARG A 98 -22.38 8.46 7.14
C ARG A 98 -21.18 8.37 6.22
N CYS A 99 -21.10 7.28 5.47
CA CYS A 99 -20.13 7.11 4.40
C CYS A 99 -20.60 7.86 3.15
N ASN A 100 -19.77 8.76 2.63
CA ASN A 100 -20.01 9.43 1.35
C ASN A 100 -18.86 9.10 0.41
N ILE A 101 -19.18 8.65 -0.80
CA ILE A 101 -18.21 8.36 -1.86
C ILE A 101 -18.64 9.10 -3.11
N THR A 102 -17.78 9.99 -3.60
CA THR A 102 -18.09 10.93 -4.68
C THR A 102 -17.00 10.92 -5.76
N GLY A 103 -17.37 11.32 -6.99
CA GLY A 103 -16.45 11.44 -8.11
C GLY A 103 -15.59 10.19 -8.36
N SER A 104 -14.29 10.41 -8.57
CA SER A 104 -13.25 9.38 -8.79
C SER A 104 -12.85 8.62 -7.50
N ASN A 105 -13.83 8.17 -6.71
CA ASN A 105 -13.65 7.46 -5.43
C ASN A 105 -13.13 8.31 -4.25
N ARG A 106 -13.48 9.60 -4.19
CA ARG A 106 -13.20 10.43 -3.01
C ARG A 106 -14.08 9.99 -1.85
N VAL A 107 -13.46 9.48 -0.80
CA VAL A 107 -14.12 9.02 0.43
C VAL A 107 -14.20 10.15 1.45
N GLN A 108 -15.38 10.29 2.06
CA GLN A 108 -15.61 11.20 3.18
C GLN A 108 -16.55 10.55 4.19
N ILE A 109 -16.20 10.65 5.47
CA ILE A 109 -17.08 10.25 6.57
C ILE A 109 -17.58 11.53 7.24
N THR A 110 -18.89 11.71 7.28
CA THR A 110 -19.52 12.82 8.01
C THR A 110 -20.08 12.30 9.32
N SER A 111 -19.73 12.92 10.43
CA SER A 111 -20.15 12.54 11.77
C SER A 111 -21.04 13.61 12.39
N ARG A 112 -22.08 13.19 13.11
CA ARG A 112 -22.92 14.09 13.93
C ARG A 112 -23.06 13.47 15.32
N SER A 113 -22.89 14.30 16.34
CA SER A 113 -23.11 13.88 17.72
C SER A 113 -24.61 13.90 18.04
N GLY A 114 -25.03 12.95 18.88
CA GLY A 114 -26.41 12.83 19.36
C GLY A 114 -27.13 11.60 18.83
N GLY A 115 -28.15 11.17 19.58
CA GLY A 115 -28.90 9.94 19.33
C GLY A 115 -28.62 8.85 20.38
N LYS A 116 -29.13 7.64 20.14
CA LYS A 116 -28.84 6.44 20.94
C LYS A 116 -27.88 5.54 20.16
N CYS A 117 -26.75 5.20 20.77
CA CYS A 117 -25.90 4.14 20.28
C CYS A 117 -26.49 2.85 20.82
N VAL A 118 -27.06 2.05 19.93
CA VAL A 118 -27.51 0.70 20.30
C VAL A 118 -26.26 -0.18 20.17
N GLU A 119 -25.79 -0.69 21.30
CA GLU A 119 -24.79 -1.77 21.33
C GLU A 119 -25.34 -3.04 20.67
#